data_AF-A0A7C4FQB0-F1
#
_entry.id   AF-A0A7C4FQB0-F1
#
_cell.length_a   1.000
_cell.length_b   1.000
_cell.length_c   1.000
_cell.angle_alpha   90.00
_cell.angle_beta   90.00
_cell.angle_gamma   90.00
#
_symmetry.space_group_name_H-M   'P 1'
#
loop_
_entity.id
_entity.type
_entity.pdbx_description
1 polymer ?
#
loop_
_entity_poly.entity_id
_entity_poly.type
_entity_poly.pdbx_seq_one_letter_code
_entity_poly.pdbx_strand_id
1 'polypeptide(L)'
;MIQIKLNFALSLSILLFLFMISIKSYGYAEIHYTFWGYSLINRHAPEVILDAPWRVESGEPIPILCVVKDADRFPINLERITAKCKTEDGKIYTFNIPLESQSLNIAEHYWYKLDYIELPYKYAGKLQITLEAEFTRKGRRKIIISDNLSGLSHSPFSTFVSSDSLPSIDGWFYGDSHYHSDMTQDQVEFGAPVDVAVKMGKSIGLSWFAVTDHSYDLDIAIGQYFKRDPNHTRWQNIQDEIREANQKYLDFAVLPAEEVSCGNCRNHNVHLLAFNVPDFIPGSGDGVKNGLLYKKPDLTIQEVLKLIKDKGGFAYSAHPEIGNGFMGTLLLNRGHWHYKDLILEGSSGMQFWNGEFNPKFDHSRKTWINLLLEGRRTYLLGGNDAHGDFNRCRNVKYPNTILKENENHIFGKVRTFAKCENGISVSGVFDALKKGKTIVTNGPISILQVQNDNGKMVDVGGEISGRDFNLIIDSASSDEFGRIEKIDLYKGDLVNQTENIEKTFSPVRSDTNKHNFVHKIVYDNPCYVRLEAFSSANGRQYKCFSNPIWLL
;
A
#
# COMPACT_ATOMS: atom_id res chain seq x y z
N MET A 1 47.43 26.52 14.81
CA MET A 1 46.45 26.68 13.71
C MET A 1 45.96 25.35 13.13
N ILE A 2 46.84 24.35 12.92
CA ILE A 2 46.46 22.99 12.46
C ILE A 2 45.60 22.25 13.50
N GLN A 3 45.92 22.36 14.79
CA GLN A 3 45.21 21.68 15.88
C GLN A 3 43.79 22.23 16.13
N ILE A 4 43.56 23.52 15.86
CA ILE A 4 42.23 24.15 15.91
C ILE A 4 41.38 23.68 14.72
N LYS A 5 41.97 23.57 13.52
CA LYS A 5 41.28 22.99 12.35
C LYS A 5 40.93 21.52 12.54
N LEU A 6 41.80 20.74 13.19
CA LEU A 6 41.53 19.32 13.48
C LEU A 6 40.41 19.16 14.51
N ASN A 7 40.42 19.95 15.59
CA ASN A 7 39.37 19.92 16.61
C ASN A 7 38.03 20.46 16.08
N PHE A 8 38.05 21.45 15.17
CA PHE A 8 36.84 21.97 14.52
C PHE A 8 36.26 20.96 13.52
N ALA A 9 37.11 20.28 12.73
CA ALA A 9 36.65 19.21 11.83
C ALA A 9 36.10 18.01 12.61
N LEU A 10 36.74 17.60 13.70
CA LEU A 10 36.27 16.49 14.54
C LEU A 10 34.95 16.83 15.24
N SER A 11 34.82 18.05 15.77
CA SER A 11 33.57 18.51 16.41
C SER A 11 32.44 18.70 15.40
N LEU A 12 32.71 19.19 14.19
CA LEU A 12 31.73 19.26 13.10
C LEU A 12 31.30 17.86 12.64
N SER A 13 32.22 16.90 12.59
CA SER A 13 31.94 15.49 12.27
C SER A 13 31.07 14.82 13.34
N ILE A 14 31.35 15.07 14.62
CA ILE A 14 30.56 14.57 15.74
C ILE A 14 29.18 15.25 15.78
N LEU A 15 29.09 16.56 15.50
CA LEU A 15 27.82 17.25 15.39
C LEU A 15 27.00 16.74 14.20
N LEU A 16 27.62 16.52 13.03
CA LEU A 16 26.97 15.91 11.88
C LEU A 16 26.50 14.50 12.23
N PHE A 17 27.31 13.71 12.92
CA PHE A 17 26.96 12.35 13.32
C PHE A 17 25.80 12.31 14.32
N LEU A 18 25.82 13.16 15.35
CA LEU A 18 24.71 13.33 16.31
C LEU A 18 23.45 13.89 15.62
N PHE A 19 23.61 14.75 14.62
CA PHE A 19 22.53 15.25 13.77
C PHE A 19 21.98 14.17 12.84
N MET A 20 22.81 13.27 12.29
CA MET A 20 22.33 12.12 11.52
C MET A 20 21.55 11.13 12.38
N ILE A 21 21.93 10.97 13.64
CA ILE A 21 21.19 10.12 14.59
C ILE A 21 19.83 10.73 14.94
N SER A 22 19.68 12.06 14.94
CA SER A 22 18.45 12.73 15.37
C SER A 22 17.37 12.85 14.29
N ILE A 23 17.64 12.45 13.04
CA ILE A 23 16.70 12.61 11.92
C ILE A 23 15.92 11.33 11.66
N LYS A 24 14.61 11.49 11.42
CA LYS A 24 13.67 10.40 11.13
C LYS A 24 13.26 10.47 9.67
N SER A 25 13.81 9.58 8.85
CA SER A 25 13.22 9.14 7.60
C SER A 25 13.38 7.62 7.55
N TYR A 26 12.35 6.94 7.05
CA TYR A 26 12.26 5.50 7.00
C TYR A 26 12.19 5.09 5.53
N GLY A 27 12.91 4.02 5.16
CA GLY A 27 12.71 3.22 3.94
C GLY A 27 12.66 1.74 4.35
N TYR A 28 12.63 0.78 3.45
CA TYR A 28 12.58 -0.65 3.80
C TYR A 28 13.96 -1.25 4.17
N ALA A 29 14.05 -2.56 4.43
CA ALA A 29 15.27 -3.27 4.85
C ALA A 29 16.12 -3.88 3.73
N GLU A 30 17.00 -3.09 3.11
CA GLU A 30 18.12 -3.58 2.29
C GLU A 30 19.45 -3.52 3.07
N ILE A 31 20.05 -4.67 3.35
CA ILE A 31 21.26 -4.77 4.17
C ILE A 31 22.56 -4.69 3.38
N HIS A 32 22.61 -4.80 2.05
CA HIS A 32 23.90 -4.76 1.34
C HIS A 32 24.34 -3.38 0.93
N TYR A 33 23.46 -2.38 1.03
CA TYR A 33 23.85 -1.00 0.74
C TYR A 33 24.61 -0.34 1.90
N THR A 34 25.65 0.43 1.54
CA THR A 34 26.42 1.24 2.49
C THR A 34 26.42 2.70 2.05
N PHE A 35 26.11 3.60 2.97
CA PHE A 35 26.20 5.03 2.71
C PHE A 35 27.62 5.50 3.07
N TRP A 36 28.37 6.00 2.08
CA TRP A 36 29.78 6.37 2.24
C TRP A 36 30.69 5.26 2.81
N GLY A 37 30.40 4.00 2.49
CA GLY A 37 31.14 2.84 3.00
C GLY A 37 30.77 2.42 4.43
N TYR A 38 29.81 3.09 5.07
CA TYR A 38 29.32 2.76 6.40
C TYR A 38 27.85 2.33 6.38
N SER A 39 27.55 1.25 7.10
CA SER A 39 26.19 0.80 7.42
C SER A 39 26.28 -0.08 8.65
N LEU A 40 25.49 0.22 9.68
CA LEU A 40 25.46 -0.59 10.92
C LEU A 40 24.63 -1.86 10.74
N ILE A 41 23.78 -1.88 9.72
CA ILE A 41 22.92 -3.01 9.38
C ILE A 41 23.56 -3.93 8.33
N ASN A 42 24.65 -3.52 7.65
CA ASN A 42 25.24 -4.33 6.60
C ASN A 42 25.77 -5.68 7.10
N ARG A 43 25.44 -6.75 6.37
CA ARG A 43 25.89 -8.11 6.63
C ARG A 43 26.39 -8.77 5.36
N HIS A 44 27.48 -9.52 5.48
CA HIS A 44 27.93 -10.44 4.44
C HIS A 44 27.13 -11.75 4.48
N ALA A 45 25.84 -11.72 4.17
CA ALA A 45 24.92 -12.86 4.13
C ALA A 45 23.75 -12.53 3.19
N PRO A 46 23.08 -13.52 2.57
CA PRO A 46 21.86 -13.22 1.81
C PRO A 46 20.78 -12.74 2.77
N GLU A 47 19.79 -12.01 2.27
CA GLU A 47 18.58 -11.72 3.03
C GLU A 47 17.65 -12.92 2.93
N VAL A 48 17.29 -13.49 4.08
CA VAL A 48 16.31 -14.59 4.14
C VAL A 48 15.13 -14.05 4.92
N ILE A 49 13.98 -13.93 4.27
CA ILE A 49 12.75 -13.39 4.85
C ILE A 49 11.64 -14.41 4.68
N LEU A 50 10.87 -14.61 5.73
CA LEU A 50 9.67 -15.41 5.78
C LEU A 50 8.50 -14.50 6.10
N ASP A 51 7.33 -14.77 5.53
CA ASP A 51 6.11 -14.03 5.85
C ASP A 51 4.84 -14.88 5.63
N ALA A 52 3.73 -14.38 6.14
CA ALA A 52 2.39 -14.96 6.06
C ALA A 52 1.36 -13.82 5.96
N PRO A 53 0.13 -14.06 5.50
CA PRO A 53 -0.88 -13.00 5.48
C PRO A 53 -1.32 -12.63 6.90
N TRP A 54 -1.68 -11.36 7.14
CA TRP A 54 -2.27 -10.91 8.40
C TRP A 54 -3.69 -11.43 8.64
N ARG A 55 -4.36 -11.93 7.59
CA ARG A 55 -5.72 -12.48 7.63
C ARG A 55 -5.88 -13.63 6.65
N VAL A 56 -6.65 -14.64 7.05
CA VAL A 56 -7.18 -15.69 6.18
C VAL A 56 -8.62 -16.03 6.54
N GLU A 57 -9.36 -16.67 5.62
CA GLU A 57 -10.67 -17.25 5.93
C GLU A 57 -10.56 -18.64 6.54
N SER A 58 -11.47 -18.97 7.45
CA SER A 58 -11.48 -20.22 8.19
C SER A 58 -11.76 -21.41 7.28
N GLY A 59 -10.83 -22.37 7.28
CA GLY A 59 -10.88 -23.55 6.42
C GLY A 59 -10.09 -23.41 5.13
N GLU A 60 -9.61 -22.20 4.80
CA GLU A 60 -8.73 -21.99 3.65
C GLU A 60 -7.25 -22.26 4.02
N PRO A 61 -6.44 -22.78 3.09
CA PRO A 61 -5.01 -22.94 3.29
C PRO A 61 -4.31 -21.58 3.52
N ILE A 62 -3.35 -21.54 4.44
CA ILE A 62 -2.59 -20.34 4.77
C ILE A 62 -1.32 -20.30 3.92
N PRO A 63 -1.14 -19.29 3.03
CA PRO A 63 0.10 -19.15 2.27
C PRO A 63 1.27 -18.76 3.18
N ILE A 64 2.40 -19.42 2.98
CA ILE A 64 3.68 -19.18 3.64
C ILE A 64 4.72 -18.84 2.58
N LEU A 65 5.34 -17.69 2.72
CA LEU A 65 6.39 -17.19 1.83
C LEU A 65 7.76 -17.37 2.46
N CYS A 66 8.74 -17.79 1.66
CA CYS A 66 10.16 -17.67 1.92
C CYS A 66 10.82 -16.97 0.74
N VAL A 67 11.51 -15.87 0.99
CA VAL A 67 12.34 -15.14 0.02
C VAL A 67 13.80 -15.27 0.44
N VAL A 68 14.67 -15.54 -0.53
CA VAL A 68 16.12 -15.52 -0.40
C VAL A 68 16.68 -14.58 -1.45
N LYS A 69 17.28 -13.47 -1.01
CA LYS A 69 17.81 -12.42 -1.87
C LYS A 69 19.34 -12.29 -1.72
N ASP A 70 20.00 -11.91 -2.81
CA ASP A 70 21.46 -11.80 -2.97
C ASP A 70 22.22 -13.12 -2.72
N ALA A 71 21.61 -14.25 -3.04
CA ALA A 71 22.25 -15.56 -2.94
C ALA A 71 23.26 -15.82 -4.08
N ASP A 72 23.20 -15.07 -5.18
CA ASP A 72 24.26 -14.99 -6.19
C ASP A 72 25.60 -14.53 -5.60
N ARG A 73 25.55 -13.62 -4.62
CA ARG A 73 26.72 -13.12 -3.88
C ARG A 73 27.02 -13.96 -2.64
N PHE A 74 25.99 -14.50 -2.01
CA PHE A 74 26.09 -15.20 -0.74
C PHE A 74 25.31 -16.53 -0.74
N PRO A 75 25.72 -17.52 -1.56
CA PRO A 75 24.94 -18.73 -1.78
C PRO A 75 24.73 -19.53 -0.50
N ILE A 76 23.60 -20.22 -0.44
CA ILE A 76 23.18 -21.07 0.67
C ILE A 76 22.67 -22.41 0.16
N ASN A 77 22.70 -23.41 1.04
CA ASN A 77 21.95 -24.65 0.84
C ASN A 77 20.78 -24.64 1.82
N LEU A 78 19.57 -24.43 1.32
CA LEU A 78 18.34 -24.43 2.11
C LEU A 78 17.93 -25.88 2.41
N GLU A 79 17.78 -26.20 3.69
CA GLU A 79 17.57 -27.58 4.16
C GLU A 79 16.15 -27.80 4.67
N ARG A 80 15.56 -26.80 5.33
CA ARG A 80 14.20 -26.91 5.88
C ARG A 80 13.52 -25.57 6.03
N ILE A 81 12.22 -25.53 5.76
CA ILE A 81 11.31 -24.46 6.19
C ILE A 81 10.23 -25.09 7.08
N THR A 82 9.97 -24.50 8.24
CA THR A 82 9.00 -25.00 9.21
C THR A 82 8.08 -23.87 9.67
N ALA A 83 6.78 -24.15 9.76
CA ALA A 83 5.80 -23.26 10.36
C ALA A 83 5.26 -23.85 11.66
N LYS A 84 5.35 -23.10 12.76
CA LYS A 84 4.75 -23.44 14.06
C LYS A 84 3.58 -22.50 14.33
N CYS A 85 2.38 -23.04 14.35
CA CYS A 85 1.15 -22.29 14.56
C CYS A 85 0.62 -22.51 15.98
N LYS A 86 0.40 -21.44 16.72
CA LYS A 86 -0.19 -21.46 18.07
C LYS A 86 -1.54 -20.75 18.07
N THR A 87 -2.59 -21.48 18.43
CA THR A 87 -3.96 -20.97 18.57
C THR A 87 -4.18 -20.28 19.92
N GLU A 88 -5.27 -19.52 20.05
CA GLU A 88 -5.64 -18.84 21.31
C GLU A 88 -5.83 -19.78 22.50
N ASP A 89 -6.33 -21.00 22.28
CA ASP A 89 -6.47 -22.03 23.31
C ASP A 89 -5.14 -22.72 23.67
N GLY A 90 -4.03 -22.30 23.05
CA GLY A 90 -2.68 -22.73 23.36
C GLY A 90 -2.22 -23.99 22.64
N LYS A 91 -3.05 -24.58 21.75
CA LYS A 91 -2.62 -25.72 20.92
C LYS A 91 -1.54 -25.29 19.92
N ILE A 92 -0.59 -26.18 19.66
CA ILE A 92 0.53 -25.94 18.76
C ILE A 92 0.52 -26.98 17.65
N TYR A 93 0.61 -26.50 16.41
CA TYR A 93 0.75 -27.29 15.20
C TYR A 93 2.10 -26.99 14.55
N THR A 94 2.77 -28.01 14.02
CA THR A 94 4.05 -27.85 13.32
C THR A 94 3.93 -28.45 11.93
N PHE A 95 4.26 -27.64 10.93
CA PHE A 95 4.20 -28.01 9.52
C PHE A 95 5.60 -27.89 8.92
N ASN A 96 5.98 -28.86 8.10
CA ASN A 96 7.18 -28.75 7.26
C ASN A 96 6.75 -28.36 5.86
N ILE A 97 7.36 -27.31 5.34
CA ILE A 97 7.09 -26.85 3.99
C ILE A 97 7.99 -27.65 3.04
N PRO A 98 7.42 -28.37 2.05
CA PRO A 98 8.17 -29.32 1.23
C PRO A 98 9.17 -28.61 0.30
N LEU A 99 10.43 -29.05 0.32
CA LEU A 99 11.44 -28.63 -0.65
C LEU A 99 11.58 -29.69 -1.76
N GLU A 100 11.98 -29.27 -2.96
CA GLU A 100 12.17 -30.17 -4.11
C GLU A 100 13.26 -31.23 -3.86
N SER A 101 14.17 -30.95 -2.94
CA SER A 101 15.22 -31.85 -2.50
C SER A 101 15.49 -31.65 -1.01
N GLN A 102 16.21 -32.59 -0.39
CA GLN A 102 16.60 -32.47 1.02
C GLN A 102 17.50 -31.26 1.30
N SER A 103 18.20 -30.76 0.28
CA SER A 103 19.08 -29.60 0.37
C SER A 103 19.10 -28.90 -0.99
N LEU A 104 18.44 -27.74 -1.06
CA LEU A 104 18.33 -26.94 -2.28
C LEU A 104 19.44 -25.89 -2.31
N ASN A 105 20.32 -25.95 -3.31
CA ASN A 105 21.31 -24.90 -3.52
C ASN A 105 20.64 -23.67 -4.13
N ILE A 106 20.71 -22.55 -3.42
CA ILE A 106 20.20 -21.26 -3.88
C ILE A 106 21.40 -20.36 -4.16
N ALA A 107 21.52 -19.93 -5.41
CA ALA A 107 22.60 -19.10 -5.92
C ALA A 107 22.08 -18.00 -6.88
N GLU A 108 20.78 -17.76 -6.90
CA GLU A 108 20.15 -16.72 -7.71
C GLU A 108 20.14 -15.39 -6.95
N HIS A 109 20.01 -14.29 -7.70
CA HIS A 109 19.88 -12.95 -7.11
C HIS A 109 18.60 -12.82 -6.28
N TYR A 110 17.51 -13.39 -6.76
CA TYR A 110 16.23 -13.41 -6.05
C TYR A 110 15.58 -14.77 -6.26
N TRP A 111 15.38 -15.50 -5.16
CA TRP A 111 14.68 -16.78 -5.13
C TRP A 111 13.52 -16.67 -4.15
N TYR A 112 12.39 -17.30 -4.47
CA TYR A 112 11.28 -17.41 -3.54
C TYR A 112 10.63 -18.78 -3.60
N LYS A 113 9.98 -19.13 -2.49
CA LYS A 113 9.07 -20.26 -2.41
C LYS A 113 7.80 -19.84 -1.70
N LEU A 114 6.68 -20.11 -2.36
CA LEU A 114 5.35 -20.00 -1.80
C LEU A 114 4.77 -21.41 -1.64
N ASP A 115 4.24 -21.69 -0.47
CA ASP A 115 3.56 -22.95 -0.18
C ASP A 115 2.42 -22.71 0.81
N TYR A 116 1.68 -23.76 1.17
CA TYR A 116 0.49 -23.63 1.99
C TYR A 116 0.54 -24.56 3.20
N ILE A 117 -0.03 -24.09 4.31
CA ILE A 117 -0.32 -24.92 5.48
C ILE A 117 -1.81 -24.97 5.73
N GLU A 118 -2.30 -26.14 6.13
CA GLU A 118 -3.70 -26.37 6.44
C GLU A 118 -3.84 -26.71 7.92
N LEU A 119 -4.68 -25.94 8.63
CA LEU A 119 -5.00 -26.26 10.01
C LEU A 119 -5.87 -27.54 10.07
N PRO A 120 -5.67 -28.43 11.05
CA PRO A 120 -6.32 -29.75 11.07
C PRO A 120 -7.83 -29.71 11.31
N TYR A 121 -8.38 -28.57 11.69
CA TYR A 121 -9.82 -28.34 11.77
C TYR A 121 -10.13 -26.88 11.42
N LYS A 122 -11.41 -26.60 11.18
CA LYS A 122 -11.93 -25.26 10.93
C LYS A 122 -11.79 -24.38 12.18
N TYR A 123 -10.61 -23.77 12.34
CA TYR A 123 -10.28 -22.85 13.42
C TYR A 123 -10.72 -21.43 13.04
N ALA A 124 -11.15 -20.65 14.03
CA ALA A 124 -11.38 -19.22 13.89
C ALA A 124 -10.84 -18.51 15.14
N GLY A 125 -10.27 -17.32 14.96
CA GLY A 125 -9.62 -16.54 16.00
C GLY A 125 -8.17 -16.19 15.67
N LYS A 126 -7.44 -15.67 16.66
CA LYS A 126 -6.05 -15.24 16.47
C LYS A 126 -5.08 -16.43 16.39
N LEU A 127 -4.28 -16.46 15.35
CA LEU A 127 -3.23 -17.44 15.15
C LEU A 127 -1.85 -16.77 15.23
N GLN A 128 -0.98 -17.28 16.10
CA GLN A 128 0.43 -16.93 16.09
C GLN A 128 1.19 -17.89 15.17
N ILE A 129 1.95 -17.36 14.20
CA ILE A 129 2.74 -18.19 13.27
C ILE A 129 4.22 -17.86 13.44
N THR A 130 5.01 -18.83 13.90
CA THR A 130 6.47 -18.75 13.91
C THR A 130 7.01 -19.49 12.69
N LEU A 131 7.67 -18.77 11.79
CA LEU A 131 8.32 -19.36 10.63
C LEU A 131 9.81 -19.51 10.88
N GLU A 132 10.37 -20.67 10.55
CA GLU A 132 11.78 -20.99 10.70
C GLU A 132 12.36 -21.46 9.35
N ALA A 133 13.52 -20.93 8.98
CA ALA A 133 14.31 -21.46 7.87
C ALA A 133 15.68 -21.93 8.36
N GLU A 134 16.04 -23.14 7.94
CA GLU A 134 17.30 -23.78 8.23
C GLU A 134 18.13 -23.94 6.95
N PHE A 135 19.37 -23.48 6.99
CA PHE A 135 20.25 -23.53 5.83
C PHE A 135 21.72 -23.62 6.25
N THR A 136 22.55 -24.17 5.36
CA THR A 136 24.00 -24.20 5.51
C THR A 136 24.67 -23.17 4.60
N ARG A 137 25.64 -22.44 5.16
CA ARG A 137 26.49 -21.51 4.40
C ARG A 137 27.94 -21.65 4.83
N LYS A 138 28.84 -21.87 3.86
CA LYS A 138 30.29 -22.09 4.11
C LYS A 138 30.54 -23.16 5.17
N GLY A 139 29.81 -24.28 5.10
CA GLY A 139 29.89 -25.41 6.03
C GLY A 139 29.31 -25.15 7.43
N ARG A 140 28.67 -24.01 7.68
CA ARG A 140 28.02 -23.70 8.96
C ARG A 140 26.51 -23.71 8.80
N ARG A 141 25.85 -24.54 9.60
CA ARG A 141 24.38 -24.56 9.74
C ARG A 141 23.89 -23.31 10.46
N LYS A 142 22.79 -22.75 9.97
CA LYS A 142 22.10 -21.59 10.53
C LYS A 142 20.61 -21.86 10.59
N ILE A 143 19.96 -21.35 11.63
CA ILE A 143 18.52 -21.33 11.78
C ILE A 143 18.12 -19.88 12.00
N ILE A 144 17.11 -19.42 11.28
CA ILE A 144 16.56 -18.07 11.39
C ILE A 144 15.07 -18.16 11.72
N ILE A 145 14.55 -17.14 12.40
CA ILE A 145 13.14 -17.06 12.78
C ILE A 145 12.56 -15.81 12.13
N SER A 146 11.56 -15.98 11.27
CA SER A 146 10.91 -14.94 10.46
C SER A 146 11.82 -14.22 9.46
N ASP A 147 13.03 -13.84 9.82
CA ASP A 147 14.04 -13.27 8.94
C ASP A 147 15.43 -13.35 9.60
N ASN A 148 16.47 -12.97 8.85
CA ASN A 148 17.84 -12.89 9.35
C ASN A 148 18.34 -11.45 9.57
N LEU A 149 17.40 -10.50 9.72
CA LEU A 149 17.69 -9.08 9.81
C LEU A 149 18.00 -8.66 11.25
N SER A 150 19.22 -8.18 11.46
CA SER A 150 19.74 -7.90 12.80
C SER A 150 19.02 -6.73 13.49
N GLY A 151 18.61 -6.94 14.75
CA GLY A 151 18.02 -5.90 15.60
C GLY A 151 16.48 -5.85 15.57
N LEU A 152 15.85 -6.73 14.80
CA LEU A 152 14.40 -6.92 14.80
C LEU A 152 13.96 -7.89 15.90
N SER A 153 12.66 -7.93 16.20
CA SER A 153 12.13 -8.78 17.26
C SER A 153 12.13 -10.26 16.90
N HIS A 154 12.01 -10.59 15.61
CA HIS A 154 11.77 -11.95 15.11
C HIS A 154 10.57 -12.62 15.79
N SER A 155 9.65 -11.81 16.34
CA SER A 155 8.49 -12.32 17.06
C SER A 155 7.53 -13.04 16.11
N PRO A 156 6.71 -13.98 16.61
CA PRO A 156 5.72 -14.67 15.79
C PRO A 156 4.79 -13.69 15.06
N PHE A 157 4.40 -14.04 13.85
CA PHE A 157 3.39 -13.33 13.08
C PHE A 157 2.02 -13.46 13.73
N SER A 158 1.15 -12.47 13.52
CA SER A 158 -0.22 -12.46 14.02
C SER A 158 -1.18 -12.51 12.83
N THR A 159 -1.75 -13.67 12.58
CA THR A 159 -2.75 -13.90 11.53
C THR A 159 -4.12 -14.06 12.14
N PHE A 160 -5.12 -13.32 11.67
CA PHE A 160 -6.51 -13.53 12.07
C PHE A 160 -7.16 -14.55 11.14
N VAL A 161 -7.64 -15.67 11.69
CA VAL A 161 -8.40 -16.67 10.94
C VAL A 161 -9.88 -16.35 11.11
N SER A 162 -10.48 -15.73 10.11
CA SER A 162 -11.83 -15.19 10.17
C SER A 162 -12.88 -16.26 9.88
N SER A 163 -13.95 -16.33 10.66
CA SER A 163 -15.11 -17.20 10.37
C SER A 163 -15.88 -16.80 9.12
N ASP A 164 -15.75 -15.54 8.73
CA ASP A 164 -16.53 -14.88 7.70
C ASP A 164 -15.61 -14.29 6.62
N SER A 165 -16.14 -14.13 5.41
CA SER A 165 -15.47 -13.34 4.39
C SER A 165 -15.47 -11.85 4.77
N LEU A 166 -14.64 -11.05 4.08
CA LEU A 166 -14.71 -9.59 4.23
C LEU A 166 -16.14 -9.09 3.94
N PRO A 167 -16.61 -8.02 4.62
CA PRO A 167 -17.95 -7.46 4.37
C PRO A 167 -18.17 -7.19 2.88
N SER A 168 -19.28 -7.65 2.31
CA SER A 168 -19.50 -7.58 0.87
C SER A 168 -20.86 -6.97 0.49
N ILE A 169 -20.86 -6.28 -0.65
CA ILE A 169 -22.03 -5.78 -1.38
C ILE A 169 -21.83 -6.14 -2.86
N ASP A 170 -22.88 -6.64 -3.52
CA ASP A 170 -22.79 -7.17 -4.88
C ASP A 170 -22.27 -6.14 -5.89
N GLY A 171 -21.37 -6.58 -6.76
CA GLY A 171 -20.74 -5.73 -7.77
C GLY A 171 -19.61 -4.84 -7.24
N TRP A 172 -19.18 -5.02 -5.98
CA TRP A 172 -18.06 -4.30 -5.40
C TRP A 172 -16.92 -5.25 -4.99
N PHE A 173 -15.69 -4.81 -5.22
CA PHE A 173 -14.51 -5.66 -5.11
C PHE A 173 -13.36 -4.96 -4.39
N TYR A 174 -12.76 -5.64 -3.41
CA TYR A 174 -11.67 -5.09 -2.60
C TYR A 174 -10.35 -5.15 -3.34
N GLY A 175 -9.53 -4.12 -3.17
CA GLY A 175 -8.13 -4.20 -3.57
C GLY A 175 -7.23 -3.19 -2.89
N ASP A 176 -5.94 -3.36 -3.15
CA ASP A 176 -4.87 -2.48 -2.70
C ASP A 176 -4.32 -1.69 -3.90
N SER A 177 -4.39 -0.38 -3.83
CA SER A 177 -4.06 0.48 -4.97
C SER A 177 -2.58 0.90 -5.05
N HIS A 178 -1.77 0.48 -4.07
CA HIS A 178 -0.38 0.92 -3.96
C HIS A 178 0.46 -0.24 -3.39
N TYR A 179 1.10 -1.01 -4.28
CA TYR A 179 1.90 -2.18 -3.96
C TYR A 179 3.17 -2.22 -4.81
N HIS A 180 4.30 -2.51 -4.17
CA HIS A 180 5.61 -2.62 -4.81
C HIS A 180 5.99 -4.09 -4.97
N SER A 181 6.30 -4.48 -6.20
CA SER A 181 6.76 -5.82 -6.55
C SER A 181 8.26 -5.98 -6.30
N ASP A 182 8.82 -7.13 -6.65
CA ASP A 182 10.26 -7.38 -6.66
C ASP A 182 11.03 -6.56 -7.73
N MET A 183 10.33 -5.79 -8.58
CA MET A 183 10.93 -4.83 -9.50
C MET A 183 11.27 -3.49 -8.85
N THR A 184 10.57 -3.13 -7.77
CA THR A 184 11.09 -2.18 -6.78
C THR A 184 12.23 -2.87 -6.06
N GLN A 185 13.44 -2.37 -6.25
CA GLN A 185 14.65 -2.92 -5.65
C GLN A 185 15.74 -1.86 -5.64
N ASP A 186 15.86 -1.16 -4.52
CA ASP A 186 16.79 -0.08 -4.32
C ASP A 186 17.62 -0.25 -3.02
N GLN A 187 18.27 0.83 -2.57
CA GLN A 187 19.15 0.83 -1.41
C GLN A 187 18.44 0.69 -0.05
N VAL A 188 17.12 0.77 -0.06
CA VAL A 188 16.23 0.67 1.10
C VAL A 188 15.10 -0.32 0.81
N GLU A 189 14.44 -0.24 -0.34
CA GLU A 189 13.18 -0.91 -0.70
C GLU A 189 13.36 -2.15 -1.58
N PHE A 190 12.63 -3.22 -1.26
CA PHE A 190 12.37 -4.32 -2.19
C PHE A 190 11.03 -4.99 -1.92
N GLY A 191 10.33 -5.43 -2.97
CA GLY A 191 9.03 -6.09 -2.85
C GLY A 191 9.03 -7.60 -3.07
N ALA A 192 7.83 -8.17 -3.23
CA ALA A 192 7.61 -9.58 -3.54
C ALA A 192 7.03 -9.77 -4.96
N PRO A 193 7.21 -10.94 -5.60
CA PRO A 193 6.70 -11.16 -6.95
C PRO A 193 5.18 -11.04 -7.09
N VAL A 194 4.71 -10.66 -8.28
CA VAL A 194 3.28 -10.46 -8.58
C VAL A 194 2.43 -11.69 -8.25
N ASP A 195 2.88 -12.89 -8.64
CA ASP A 195 2.14 -14.14 -8.36
C ASP A 195 1.98 -14.38 -6.85
N VAL A 196 3.00 -14.06 -6.05
CA VAL A 196 2.94 -14.15 -4.59
C VAL A 196 1.91 -13.18 -4.03
N ALA A 197 1.92 -11.92 -4.49
CA ALA A 197 0.96 -10.91 -4.08
C ALA A 197 -0.48 -11.29 -4.43
N VAL A 198 -0.73 -11.92 -5.59
CA VAL A 198 -2.06 -12.46 -5.93
C VAL A 198 -2.50 -13.52 -4.92
N LYS A 199 -1.64 -14.49 -4.61
CA LYS A 199 -1.99 -15.57 -3.66
C LYS A 199 -2.24 -15.04 -2.25
N MET A 200 -1.39 -14.13 -1.79
CA MET A 200 -1.56 -13.47 -0.49
C MET A 200 -2.84 -12.64 -0.47
N GLY A 201 -3.08 -11.83 -1.52
CA GLY A 201 -4.28 -11.01 -1.68
C GLY A 201 -5.57 -11.83 -1.65
N LYS A 202 -5.62 -12.95 -2.40
CA LYS A 202 -6.75 -13.88 -2.36
C LYS A 202 -7.00 -14.42 -0.95
N SER A 203 -5.96 -14.84 -0.24
CA SER A 203 -6.10 -15.35 1.14
C SER A 203 -6.65 -14.28 2.11
N ILE A 204 -6.30 -13.01 1.91
CA ILE A 204 -6.82 -11.88 2.70
C ILE A 204 -8.30 -11.58 2.35
N GLY A 205 -8.75 -11.90 1.14
CA GLY A 205 -10.08 -11.59 0.61
C GLY A 205 -10.10 -10.43 -0.41
N LEU A 206 -8.94 -10.07 -0.97
CA LEU A 206 -8.86 -9.10 -2.07
C LEU A 206 -9.28 -9.75 -3.40
N SER A 207 -9.68 -8.91 -4.34
CA SER A 207 -10.00 -9.28 -5.72
C SER A 207 -9.14 -8.54 -6.73
N TRP A 208 -8.38 -7.54 -6.31
CA TRP A 208 -7.42 -6.84 -7.16
C TRP A 208 -6.30 -6.17 -6.36
N PHE A 209 -5.21 -5.82 -7.04
CA PHE A 209 -4.26 -4.81 -6.57
C PHE A 209 -3.60 -4.10 -7.75
N ALA A 210 -2.99 -2.94 -7.51
CA ALA A 210 -2.17 -2.25 -8.50
C ALA A 210 -0.70 -2.41 -8.17
N VAL A 211 0.09 -2.81 -9.17
CA VAL A 211 1.55 -2.79 -9.07
C VAL A 211 2.01 -1.38 -9.41
N THR A 212 2.68 -0.72 -8.47
CA THR A 212 3.07 0.70 -8.55
C THR A 212 4.56 0.86 -8.24
N ASP A 213 5.41 0.05 -8.87
CA ASP A 213 6.85 0.10 -8.66
C ASP A 213 7.42 1.50 -8.94
N HIS A 214 8.49 1.85 -8.23
CA HIS A 214 9.10 3.16 -8.37
C HIS A 214 9.77 3.33 -9.74
N SER A 215 9.42 4.41 -10.43
CA SER A 215 10.02 4.78 -11.73
C SER A 215 11.57 4.81 -11.73
N TYR A 216 12.21 5.17 -10.63
CA TYR A 216 13.68 5.16 -10.48
C TYR A 216 14.31 3.78 -10.31
N ASP A 217 13.50 2.73 -10.12
CA ASP A 217 13.94 1.33 -10.07
C ASP A 217 13.77 0.62 -11.39
N LEU A 218 12.77 1.02 -12.17
CA LEU A 218 12.37 0.38 -13.42
C LEU A 218 13.36 0.62 -14.57
N ASP A 219 14.21 1.64 -14.49
CA ASP A 219 15.27 1.94 -15.47
C ASP A 219 16.67 1.45 -15.06
N ILE A 220 16.74 0.57 -14.06
CA ILE A 220 17.99 -0.02 -13.55
C ILE A 220 18.10 -1.49 -13.95
N ALA A 221 19.31 -1.91 -14.31
CA ALA A 221 19.62 -3.29 -14.66
C ALA A 221 19.38 -4.21 -13.46
N ILE A 222 18.81 -5.39 -13.71
CA ILE A 222 18.53 -6.41 -12.70
C ILE A 222 19.80 -6.76 -11.90
N GLY A 223 19.67 -6.83 -10.58
CA GLY A 223 20.78 -7.11 -9.66
C GLY A 223 21.79 -5.98 -9.51
N GLN A 224 21.51 -4.79 -10.05
CA GLN A 224 22.35 -3.61 -9.93
C GLN A 224 21.62 -2.49 -9.18
N TYR A 225 22.37 -1.62 -8.51
CA TYR A 225 21.80 -0.47 -7.80
C TYR A 225 21.90 0.86 -8.57
N PHE A 226 22.83 0.94 -9.53
CA PHE A 226 23.20 2.20 -10.20
C PHE A 226 23.33 2.09 -11.73
N LYS A 227 23.45 0.87 -12.26
CA LYS A 227 23.66 0.67 -13.69
C LYS A 227 22.33 0.82 -14.41
N ARG A 228 22.20 1.90 -15.20
CA ARG A 228 21.02 2.12 -16.05
C ARG A 228 20.84 0.99 -17.06
N ASP A 229 19.59 0.68 -17.34
CA ASP A 229 19.17 -0.24 -18.38
C ASP A 229 18.36 0.51 -19.45
N PRO A 230 18.96 0.80 -20.62
CA PRO A 230 18.29 1.53 -21.69
C PRO A 230 17.12 0.75 -22.31
N ASN A 231 17.02 -0.56 -22.05
CA ASN A 231 15.92 -1.38 -22.54
C ASN A 231 14.73 -1.40 -21.56
N HIS A 232 14.88 -0.85 -20.35
CA HIS A 232 13.87 -0.91 -19.28
C HIS A 232 13.37 -2.35 -19.03
N THR A 233 14.30 -3.31 -18.88
CA THR A 233 13.97 -4.74 -18.75
C THR A 233 13.03 -5.00 -17.58
N ARG A 234 13.21 -4.32 -16.44
CA ARG A 234 12.30 -4.43 -15.29
C ARG A 234 10.88 -3.99 -15.63
N TRP A 235 10.73 -2.87 -16.35
CA TRP A 235 9.42 -2.42 -16.85
C TRP A 235 8.78 -3.44 -17.79
N GLN A 236 9.54 -4.01 -18.72
CA GLN A 236 9.00 -5.02 -19.64
C GLN A 236 8.58 -6.29 -18.88
N ASN A 237 9.42 -6.77 -17.96
CA ASN A 237 9.14 -7.94 -17.14
C ASN A 237 7.86 -7.76 -16.31
N ILE A 238 7.71 -6.62 -15.62
CA ILE A 238 6.52 -6.43 -14.78
C ILE A 238 5.24 -6.36 -15.62
N GLN A 239 5.27 -5.76 -16.81
CA GLN A 239 4.12 -5.74 -17.71
C GLN A 239 3.75 -7.14 -18.21
N ASP A 240 4.75 -8.00 -18.49
CA ASP A 240 4.53 -9.37 -18.90
C ASP A 240 4.02 -10.24 -17.72
N GLU A 241 4.58 -10.11 -16.52
CA GLU A 241 4.12 -10.78 -15.31
C GLU A 241 2.66 -10.43 -14.96
N ILE A 242 2.30 -9.15 -15.07
CA ILE A 242 0.91 -8.69 -14.88
C ILE A 242 0.00 -9.30 -15.94
N ARG A 243 0.43 -9.39 -17.20
CA ARG A 243 -0.35 -10.00 -18.28
C ARG A 243 -0.57 -11.49 -18.01
N GLU A 244 0.47 -12.22 -17.64
CA GLU A 244 0.41 -13.63 -17.29
C GLU A 244 -0.49 -13.88 -16.07
N ALA A 245 -0.35 -13.06 -15.02
CA ALA A 245 -1.20 -13.14 -13.83
C ALA A 245 -2.68 -12.96 -14.17
N ASN A 246 -3.03 -11.97 -15.00
CA ASN A 246 -4.42 -11.74 -15.44
C ASN A 246 -4.95 -12.84 -16.37
N GLN A 247 -4.09 -13.55 -17.11
CA GLN A 247 -4.49 -14.73 -17.88
C GLN A 247 -4.72 -15.96 -17.00
N LYS A 248 -3.91 -16.09 -15.94
CA LYS A 248 -3.94 -17.22 -14.99
C LYS A 248 -5.07 -17.10 -13.97
N TYR A 249 -5.41 -15.89 -13.53
CA TYR A 249 -6.36 -15.62 -12.45
C TYR A 249 -7.55 -14.78 -12.93
N LEU A 250 -8.53 -15.42 -13.55
CA LEU A 250 -9.69 -14.74 -14.15
C LEU A 250 -10.62 -14.05 -13.13
N ASP A 251 -10.55 -14.46 -11.86
CA ASP A 251 -11.29 -13.94 -10.71
C ASP A 251 -10.51 -12.87 -9.93
N PHE A 252 -9.34 -12.45 -10.41
CA PHE A 252 -8.48 -11.50 -9.71
C PHE A 252 -7.76 -10.56 -10.69
N ALA A 253 -7.96 -9.25 -10.55
CA ALA A 253 -7.36 -8.28 -11.45
C ALA A 253 -6.03 -7.74 -10.89
N VAL A 254 -4.94 -7.87 -11.65
CA VAL A 254 -3.68 -7.18 -11.36
C VAL A 254 -3.58 -5.96 -12.27
N LEU A 255 -3.52 -4.77 -11.70
CA LEU A 255 -3.53 -3.52 -12.46
C LEU A 255 -2.11 -3.07 -12.80
N PRO A 256 -1.81 -2.81 -14.10
CA PRO A 256 -0.56 -2.15 -14.47
C PRO A 256 -0.61 -0.66 -14.10
N ALA A 257 0.33 -0.26 -13.25
CA ALA A 257 0.52 1.13 -12.81
C ALA A 257 2.01 1.38 -12.53
N GLU A 258 2.35 2.60 -12.12
CA GLU A 258 3.71 3.05 -11.81
C GLU A 258 3.65 4.13 -10.74
N GLU A 259 4.58 4.15 -9.79
CA GLU A 259 4.80 5.31 -8.91
C GLU A 259 5.92 6.19 -9.50
N VAL A 260 5.50 7.28 -10.12
CA VAL A 260 6.38 8.20 -10.84
C VAL A 260 6.91 9.27 -9.90
N SER A 261 8.24 9.40 -9.83
CA SER A 261 8.89 10.50 -9.13
C SER A 261 8.97 11.72 -10.02
N CYS A 262 8.27 12.79 -9.63
CA CYS A 262 8.12 13.98 -10.45
C CYS A 262 8.21 15.28 -9.65
N GLY A 263 8.41 16.38 -10.36
CA GLY A 263 8.72 17.67 -9.77
C GLY A 263 7.48 18.45 -9.38
N ASN A 264 7.35 18.71 -8.09
CA ASN A 264 6.38 19.65 -7.59
C ASN A 264 6.70 21.09 -8.04
N CYS A 265 5.79 22.00 -7.77
CA CYS A 265 5.90 23.41 -8.05
C CYS A 265 7.05 24.18 -7.33
N ARG A 266 7.85 23.50 -6.51
CA ARG A 266 9.10 24.00 -5.90
C ARG A 266 10.33 23.24 -6.43
N ASN A 267 10.15 22.42 -7.46
CA ASN A 267 11.18 21.58 -8.06
C ASN A 267 11.77 20.54 -7.07
N HIS A 268 10.95 20.08 -6.12
CA HIS A 268 11.23 18.94 -5.25
C HIS A 268 10.50 17.71 -5.76
N ASN A 269 11.09 16.52 -5.55
CA ASN A 269 10.47 15.26 -5.93
C ASN A 269 9.28 14.94 -5.04
N VAL A 270 8.17 14.56 -5.66
CA VAL A 270 7.00 13.94 -5.04
C VAL A 270 6.62 12.72 -5.87
N HIS A 271 5.80 11.84 -5.29
CA HIS A 271 5.35 10.63 -5.94
C HIS A 271 3.93 10.76 -6.48
N LEU A 272 3.73 10.32 -7.71
CA LEU A 272 2.44 10.31 -8.42
C LEU A 272 2.16 8.89 -8.92
N LEU A 273 1.00 8.35 -8.56
CA LEU A 273 0.54 7.06 -9.08
C LEU A 273 -0.05 7.24 -10.47
N ALA A 274 0.56 6.62 -11.47
CA ALA A 274 0.12 6.60 -12.86
C ALA A 274 -0.54 5.26 -13.18
N PHE A 275 -1.80 5.28 -13.61
CA PHE A 275 -2.57 4.07 -13.93
C PHE A 275 -2.84 3.97 -15.43
N ASN A 276 -2.80 2.74 -15.94
CA ASN A 276 -3.13 2.41 -17.33
C ASN A 276 -2.29 3.20 -18.36
N VAL A 277 -0.96 3.22 -18.14
CA VAL A 277 0.01 3.81 -19.07
C VAL A 277 0.89 2.67 -19.63
N PRO A 278 0.93 2.45 -20.95
CA PRO A 278 1.69 1.35 -21.55
C PRO A 278 3.21 1.60 -21.58
N ASP A 279 3.60 2.87 -21.56
CA ASP A 279 4.99 3.31 -21.66
C ASP A 279 5.54 3.65 -20.27
N PHE A 280 6.80 3.29 -20.02
CA PHE A 280 7.56 3.75 -18.86
C PHE A 280 7.66 5.27 -18.81
N ILE A 281 7.44 5.87 -17.64
CA ILE A 281 7.59 7.32 -17.44
C ILE A 281 8.89 7.60 -16.66
N PRO A 282 9.84 8.36 -17.24
CA PRO A 282 11.08 8.72 -16.55
C PRO A 282 10.83 9.47 -15.23
N GLY A 283 11.46 9.00 -14.15
CA GLY A 283 11.33 9.57 -12.82
C GLY A 283 12.45 9.15 -11.88
N SER A 284 13.69 9.56 -12.16
CA SER A 284 14.88 9.14 -11.40
C SER A 284 15.28 10.05 -10.25
N GLY A 285 14.54 11.15 -10.04
CA GLY A 285 15.00 12.31 -9.27
C GLY A 285 15.20 12.08 -7.76
N ASP A 286 14.50 11.13 -7.17
CA ASP A 286 14.55 10.82 -5.73
C ASP A 286 15.26 9.50 -5.39
N GLY A 287 15.75 8.76 -6.39
CA GLY A 287 16.67 7.66 -6.17
C GLY A 287 18.05 8.18 -5.75
N VAL A 288 18.76 7.44 -4.88
CA VAL A 288 20.15 7.75 -4.47
C VAL A 288 21.16 7.63 -5.64
N LYS A 289 20.67 7.44 -6.87
CA LYS A 289 21.38 6.83 -8.00
C LYS A 289 22.15 7.82 -8.88
N ASN A 290 21.83 9.10 -8.84
CA ASN A 290 22.45 10.15 -9.66
C ASN A 290 23.55 10.96 -8.93
N GLY A 291 24.13 10.41 -7.86
CA GLY A 291 25.16 11.07 -7.06
C GLY A 291 24.63 12.22 -6.19
N LEU A 292 25.50 12.88 -5.43
CA LEU A 292 25.12 13.92 -4.45
C LEU A 292 24.62 15.24 -5.08
N LEU A 293 24.85 15.46 -6.37
CA LEU A 293 24.73 16.77 -7.03
C LEU A 293 23.57 16.89 -8.03
N TYR A 294 22.96 15.80 -8.50
CA TYR A 294 21.85 15.83 -9.45
C TYR A 294 20.66 15.02 -8.90
N LYS A 295 19.75 15.71 -8.20
CA LYS A 295 18.52 15.14 -7.60
C LYS A 295 17.28 15.92 -8.02
N LYS A 296 17.39 16.63 -9.14
CA LYS A 296 16.25 17.35 -9.69
C LYS A 296 15.29 16.33 -10.32
N PRO A 297 13.99 16.59 -10.27
CA PRO A 297 13.01 15.81 -11.01
C PRO A 297 13.34 15.80 -12.50
N ASP A 298 13.16 14.66 -13.16
CA ASP A 298 13.33 14.54 -14.61
C ASP A 298 12.20 15.25 -15.36
N LEU A 299 10.98 15.15 -14.82
CA LEU A 299 9.76 15.78 -15.33
C LEU A 299 9.00 16.45 -14.18
N THR A 300 8.30 17.54 -14.48
CA THR A 300 7.34 18.17 -13.55
C THR A 300 6.05 17.35 -13.47
N ILE A 301 5.26 17.55 -12.40
CA ILE A 301 3.93 16.94 -12.27
C ILE A 301 3.07 17.25 -13.51
N GLN A 302 3.11 18.47 -14.03
CA GLN A 302 2.31 18.87 -15.19
C GLN A 302 2.71 18.12 -16.46
N GLU A 303 4.00 17.90 -16.69
CA GLU A 303 4.50 17.11 -17.83
C GLU A 303 4.10 15.65 -17.70
N VAL A 304 4.24 15.06 -16.50
CA VAL A 304 3.83 13.68 -16.24
C VAL A 304 2.32 13.50 -16.42
N LEU A 305 1.48 14.39 -15.85
CA LEU A 305 0.03 14.35 -16.04
C LEU A 305 -0.36 14.46 -17.51
N LYS A 306 0.36 15.27 -18.29
CA LYS A 306 0.16 15.36 -19.74
C LYS A 306 0.49 14.04 -20.45
N LEU A 307 1.62 13.40 -20.13
CA LEU A 307 2.00 12.11 -20.70
C LEU A 307 0.96 11.03 -20.40
N ILE A 308 0.54 10.93 -19.13
CA ILE A 308 -0.49 9.98 -18.68
C ILE A 308 -1.78 10.19 -19.47
N LYS A 309 -2.24 11.44 -19.59
CA LYS A 309 -3.46 11.81 -20.33
C LYS A 309 -3.36 11.46 -21.82
N ASP A 310 -2.25 11.78 -22.45
CA ASP A 310 -2.01 11.52 -23.88
C ASP A 310 -2.03 10.00 -24.19
N LYS A 311 -1.72 9.17 -23.20
CA LYS A 311 -1.76 7.70 -23.28
C LYS A 311 -3.08 7.08 -22.81
N GLY A 312 -4.07 7.90 -22.44
CA GLY A 312 -5.39 7.45 -21.99
C GLY A 312 -5.45 6.98 -20.53
N GLY A 313 -4.36 7.13 -19.78
CA GLY A 313 -4.26 6.81 -18.37
C GLY A 313 -4.95 7.84 -17.46
N PHE A 314 -4.74 7.68 -16.16
CA PHE A 314 -5.17 8.62 -15.13
C PHE A 314 -4.22 8.56 -13.93
N ALA A 315 -4.28 9.55 -13.03
CA ALA A 315 -3.29 9.68 -11.98
C ALA A 315 -3.89 10.03 -10.60
N TYR A 316 -3.18 9.65 -9.55
CA TYR A 316 -3.46 10.05 -8.18
C TYR A 316 -2.21 10.60 -7.51
N SER A 317 -2.35 11.65 -6.70
CA SER A 317 -1.28 12.09 -5.82
C SER A 317 -1.01 11.00 -4.77
N ALA A 318 0.18 10.40 -4.78
CA ALA A 318 0.58 9.42 -3.76
C ALA A 318 0.82 10.15 -2.43
N HIS A 319 0.24 9.58 -1.36
CA HIS A 319 0.44 9.95 0.04
C HIS A 319 0.81 11.43 0.30
N PRO A 320 -0.03 12.42 -0.08
CA PRO A 320 0.38 13.80 -0.31
C PRO A 320 0.98 14.54 0.90
N GLU A 321 0.59 14.11 2.10
CA GLU A 321 1.04 14.69 3.38
C GLU A 321 2.16 13.86 4.05
N ILE A 322 2.59 12.75 3.45
CA ILE A 322 3.78 12.01 3.86
C ILE A 322 5.02 12.75 3.37
N GLY A 323 5.32 13.83 4.09
CA GLY A 323 6.59 14.51 3.97
C GLY A 323 7.77 13.64 4.35
N ASN A 324 8.87 13.83 3.63
CA ASN A 324 10.17 13.34 4.04
C ASN A 324 10.79 14.28 5.10
N GLY A 325 11.46 13.71 6.10
CA GLY A 325 12.22 14.50 7.06
C GLY A 325 13.33 15.31 6.38
N PHE A 326 13.95 16.24 7.11
CA PHE A 326 15.00 17.15 6.62
C PHE A 326 16.08 16.49 5.75
N MET A 327 16.49 15.25 6.07
CA MET A 327 17.47 14.50 5.27
C MET A 327 16.92 14.02 3.93
N GLY A 328 15.66 13.63 3.82
CA GLY A 328 15.07 13.28 2.51
C GLY A 328 14.99 14.50 1.59
N THR A 329 14.72 15.69 2.13
CA THR A 329 14.81 16.94 1.37
C THR A 329 16.26 17.28 0.99
N LEU A 330 17.22 17.19 1.92
CA LEU A 330 18.61 17.54 1.66
C LEU A 330 19.32 16.52 0.74
N LEU A 331 19.00 15.23 0.88
CA LEU A 331 19.72 14.13 0.25
C LEU A 331 18.96 13.43 -0.87
N LEU A 332 17.67 13.66 -1.06
CA LEU A 332 16.90 13.10 -2.18
C LEU A 332 16.06 14.17 -2.88
N ASN A 333 16.22 15.44 -2.47
CA ASN A 333 15.40 16.56 -2.95
C ASN A 333 13.88 16.25 -2.83
N ARG A 334 13.49 15.39 -1.88
CA ARG A 334 12.09 15.02 -1.66
C ARG A 334 11.34 16.17 -0.99
N GLY A 335 10.17 16.47 -1.53
CA GLY A 335 9.31 17.57 -1.13
C GLY A 335 7.99 17.10 -0.52
N HIS A 336 7.03 18.01 -0.56
CA HIS A 336 5.64 17.77 -0.20
C HIS A 336 4.76 18.19 -1.37
N TRP A 337 3.58 17.61 -1.46
CA TRP A 337 2.54 18.16 -2.31
C TRP A 337 2.14 19.55 -1.78
N HIS A 338 2.02 20.52 -2.67
CA HIS A 338 1.43 21.80 -2.35
C HIS A 338 0.03 21.91 -2.94
N TYR A 339 -0.79 22.80 -2.37
CA TYR A 339 -2.13 23.06 -2.90
C TYR A 339 -2.11 23.38 -4.41
N LYS A 340 -1.13 24.16 -4.87
CA LYS A 340 -0.96 24.48 -6.30
C LYS A 340 -0.64 23.27 -7.19
N ASP A 341 -0.08 22.20 -6.63
CA ASP A 341 0.14 20.93 -7.35
C ASP A 341 -1.17 20.12 -7.42
N LEU A 342 -1.94 20.10 -6.33
CA LEU A 342 -3.19 19.34 -6.21
C LEU A 342 -4.34 19.88 -7.08
N ILE A 343 -4.28 21.16 -7.47
CA ILE A 343 -5.29 21.78 -8.34
C ILE A 343 -4.99 21.65 -9.84
N LEU A 344 -3.87 21.03 -10.22
CA LEU A 344 -3.52 20.80 -11.62
C LEU A 344 -4.54 19.90 -12.30
N GLU A 345 -4.93 20.25 -13.53
CA GLU A 345 -5.81 19.42 -14.33
C GLU A 345 -5.14 18.10 -14.71
N GLY A 346 -5.91 17.02 -14.74
CA GLY A 346 -5.45 15.68 -15.16
C GLY A 346 -5.22 14.70 -14.00
N SER A 347 -5.15 15.18 -12.75
CA SER A 347 -5.21 14.29 -11.58
C SER A 347 -6.66 13.86 -11.32
N SER A 348 -6.88 12.56 -11.16
CA SER A 348 -8.18 11.99 -10.78
C SER A 348 -8.44 12.08 -9.28
N GLY A 349 -7.40 12.21 -8.46
CA GLY A 349 -7.60 12.14 -7.01
C GLY A 349 -6.33 12.15 -6.18
N MET A 350 -6.48 11.76 -4.91
CA MET A 350 -5.37 11.61 -3.98
C MET A 350 -5.49 10.35 -3.12
N GLN A 351 -4.34 9.72 -2.87
CA GLN A 351 -4.22 8.64 -1.90
C GLN A 351 -4.14 9.21 -0.49
N PHE A 352 -5.28 9.63 0.08
CA PHE A 352 -5.26 10.25 1.41
C PHE A 352 -5.03 9.23 2.54
N TRP A 353 -5.32 7.94 2.31
CA TRP A 353 -5.11 6.87 3.30
C TRP A 353 -4.06 5.87 2.81
N ASN A 354 -2.83 6.02 3.30
CA ASN A 354 -1.71 5.11 3.04
C ASN A 354 -1.30 4.37 4.32
N GLY A 355 -1.93 3.22 4.60
CA GLY A 355 -1.58 2.32 5.72
C GLY A 355 -1.87 2.81 7.16
N GLU A 356 -1.69 4.10 7.46
CA GLU A 356 -1.73 4.66 8.82
C GLU A 356 -2.89 5.64 9.05
N PHE A 357 -3.42 5.62 10.27
CA PHE A 357 -4.29 6.68 10.79
C PHE A 357 -3.46 7.55 11.75
N ASN A 358 -2.89 8.63 11.22
CA ASN A 358 -2.00 9.55 11.94
C ASN A 358 -2.39 11.02 11.63
N PRO A 359 -1.77 12.04 12.25
CA PRO A 359 -2.13 13.45 11.95
C PRO A 359 -1.99 13.86 10.48
N LYS A 360 -1.17 13.16 9.67
CA LYS A 360 -1.05 13.41 8.22
C LYS A 360 -2.28 12.93 7.46
N PHE A 361 -2.94 11.87 7.94
CA PHE A 361 -4.25 11.44 7.44
C PHE A 361 -5.27 12.58 7.62
N ASP A 362 -5.37 13.16 8.82
CA ASP A 362 -6.34 14.22 9.11
C ASP A 362 -6.09 15.47 8.26
N HIS A 363 -4.82 15.82 8.04
CA HIS A 363 -4.44 16.92 7.16
C HIS A 363 -4.82 16.63 5.70
N SER A 364 -4.53 15.43 5.20
CA SER A 364 -4.90 15.01 3.83
C SER A 364 -6.40 15.06 3.62
N ARG A 365 -7.19 14.55 4.58
CA ARG A 365 -8.65 14.61 4.57
C ARG A 365 -9.16 16.05 4.52
N LYS A 366 -8.58 16.96 5.31
CA LYS A 366 -8.96 18.38 5.29
C LYS A 366 -8.66 19.02 3.93
N THR A 367 -7.47 18.76 3.37
CA THR A 367 -7.10 19.25 2.03
C THR A 367 -8.05 18.72 0.96
N TRP A 368 -8.41 17.43 1.02
CA TRP A 368 -9.38 16.82 0.12
C TRP A 368 -10.76 17.51 0.19
N ILE A 369 -11.29 17.73 1.39
CA ILE A 369 -12.57 18.42 1.59
C ILE A 369 -12.53 19.84 1.01
N ASN A 370 -11.43 20.58 1.19
CA ASN A 370 -11.29 21.91 0.60
C ASN A 370 -11.36 21.85 -0.94
N LEU A 371 -10.71 20.86 -1.58
CA LEU A 371 -10.79 20.68 -3.03
C LEU A 371 -12.23 20.36 -3.47
N LEU A 372 -12.96 19.53 -2.71
CA LEU A 372 -14.37 19.24 -2.99
C LEU A 372 -15.26 20.49 -2.88
N LEU A 373 -15.06 21.31 -1.85
CA LEU A 373 -15.81 22.56 -1.64
C LEU A 373 -15.53 23.61 -2.72
N GLU A 374 -14.37 23.55 -3.38
CA GLU A 374 -14.08 24.33 -4.60
C GLU A 374 -14.76 23.76 -5.87
N GLY A 375 -15.52 22.68 -5.74
CA GLY A 375 -16.17 22.00 -6.87
C GLY A 375 -15.25 21.04 -7.63
N ARG A 376 -14.03 20.77 -7.16
CA ARG A 376 -13.10 19.88 -7.87
C ARG A 376 -13.49 18.43 -7.68
N ARG A 377 -13.49 17.68 -8.78
CA ARG A 377 -13.77 16.24 -8.82
C ARG A 377 -12.51 15.44 -8.43
N THR A 378 -12.05 15.63 -7.21
CA THR A 378 -10.86 14.92 -6.66
C THR A 378 -11.34 13.69 -5.91
N TYR A 379 -11.02 12.50 -6.41
CA TYR A 379 -11.46 11.25 -5.80
C TYR A 379 -10.49 10.72 -4.75
N LEU A 380 -11.05 9.98 -3.80
CA LEU A 380 -10.35 9.26 -2.75
C LEU A 380 -9.72 7.97 -3.30
N LEU A 381 -8.48 7.70 -2.87
CA LEU A 381 -7.78 6.43 -3.04
C LEU A 381 -7.16 5.95 -1.71
N GLY A 382 -7.17 4.64 -1.50
CA GLY A 382 -6.57 4.01 -0.32
C GLY A 382 -5.69 2.83 -0.71
N GLY A 383 -4.53 2.72 -0.08
CA GLY A 383 -3.59 1.64 -0.30
C GLY A 383 -2.61 1.54 0.85
N ASN A 384 -1.63 0.65 0.72
CA ASN A 384 -0.69 0.40 1.81
C ASN A 384 0.75 0.74 1.49
N ASP A 385 1.14 0.94 0.22
CA ASP A 385 2.55 1.21 -0.12
C ASP A 385 3.44 0.05 0.38
N ALA A 386 2.90 -1.16 0.18
CA ALA A 386 3.42 -2.39 0.76
C ALA A 386 4.51 -2.96 -0.15
N HIS A 387 5.61 -3.40 0.46
CA HIS A 387 6.79 -3.92 -0.23
C HIS A 387 6.93 -5.43 0.01
N GLY A 388 5.85 -6.18 -0.27
CA GLY A 388 5.77 -7.59 0.14
C GLY A 388 5.50 -7.80 1.63
N ASP A 389 4.98 -6.77 2.31
CA ASP A 389 4.63 -6.79 3.73
C ASP A 389 3.27 -7.42 3.98
N PHE A 390 3.23 -8.73 4.18
CA PHE A 390 1.95 -9.45 4.32
C PHE A 390 1.49 -9.56 5.77
N ASN A 391 2.41 -9.68 6.74
CA ASN A 391 2.09 -9.60 8.17
C ASN A 391 2.74 -8.42 8.87
N ARG A 392 3.99 -8.12 8.52
CA ARG A 392 4.86 -7.18 9.24
C ARG A 392 5.74 -6.38 8.30
N CYS A 393 5.76 -5.07 8.51
CA CYS A 393 6.61 -4.14 7.77
C CYS A 393 7.97 -3.98 8.46
N ARG A 394 9.04 -3.98 7.67
CA ARG A 394 10.44 -3.93 8.11
C ARG A 394 11.15 -2.74 7.50
N ASN A 395 11.36 -1.69 8.29
CA ASN A 395 11.89 -0.43 7.81
C ASN A 395 13.30 -0.14 8.29
N VAL A 396 14.16 0.35 7.41
CA VAL A 396 15.42 1.00 7.72
C VAL A 396 15.20 2.45 8.12
N LYS A 397 15.78 2.83 9.25
CA LYS A 397 16.02 4.23 9.55
C LYS A 397 17.23 4.72 8.76
N TYR A 398 16.97 5.65 7.84
CA TYR A 398 18.02 6.34 7.09
C TYR A 398 18.98 7.11 8.03
N PRO A 399 20.30 7.15 7.77
CA PRO A 399 21.04 6.50 6.68
C PRO A 399 21.53 5.09 7.07
N ASN A 400 20.64 4.09 7.08
CA ASN A 400 20.96 2.67 7.29
C ASN A 400 21.63 2.36 8.64
N THR A 401 21.08 2.96 9.70
CA THR A 401 21.63 2.84 11.06
C THR A 401 20.94 1.76 11.90
N ILE A 402 19.62 1.65 11.80
CA ILE A 402 18.79 0.79 12.65
C ILE A 402 17.61 0.27 11.82
N LEU A 403 17.23 -0.99 12.02
CA LEU A 403 15.99 -1.56 11.50
C LEU A 403 14.86 -1.41 12.52
N LYS A 404 13.63 -1.23 12.05
CA LYS A 404 12.43 -1.08 12.85
C LYS A 404 11.28 -1.89 12.24
N GLU A 405 10.55 -2.61 13.09
CA GLU A 405 9.30 -3.26 12.71
C GLU A 405 8.11 -2.37 13.01
N ASN A 406 7.06 -2.48 12.19
CA ASN A 406 5.76 -1.89 12.45
C ASN A 406 4.64 -2.69 11.77
N GLU A 407 3.40 -2.35 12.09
CA GLU A 407 2.18 -2.96 11.53
C GLU A 407 1.44 -2.04 10.56
N ASN A 408 2.11 -0.96 10.16
CA ASN A 408 1.64 0.00 9.18
C ASN A 408 2.07 -0.47 7.79
N HIS A 409 1.43 0.04 6.73
CA HIS A 409 1.78 -0.32 5.34
C HIS A 409 1.68 -1.81 5.00
N ILE A 410 0.92 -2.59 5.78
CA ILE A 410 0.69 -4.01 5.51
C ILE A 410 -0.31 -4.18 4.37
N PHE A 411 0.05 -4.99 3.38
CA PHE A 411 -0.75 -5.27 2.19
C PHE A 411 -2.20 -5.65 2.54
N GLY A 412 -3.16 -4.95 1.92
CA GLY A 412 -4.59 -5.20 2.09
C GLY A 412 -5.22 -4.80 3.43
N LYS A 413 -4.50 -4.08 4.33
CA LYS A 413 -5.11 -3.55 5.57
C LYS A 413 -5.99 -2.33 5.30
N VAL A 414 -5.50 -1.36 4.54
CA VAL A 414 -6.32 -0.31 3.92
C VAL A 414 -6.69 -0.77 2.53
N ARG A 415 -7.96 -0.66 2.16
CA ARG A 415 -8.49 -1.21 0.92
C ARG A 415 -9.30 -0.15 0.19
N THR A 416 -9.16 -0.12 -1.12
CA THR A 416 -10.11 0.54 -2.02
C THR A 416 -11.13 -0.49 -2.49
N PHE A 417 -12.42 -0.20 -2.30
CA PHE A 417 -13.52 -1.07 -2.70
C PHE A 417 -14.16 -0.45 -3.95
N ALA A 418 -14.04 -1.14 -5.08
CA ALA A 418 -14.35 -0.61 -6.41
C ALA A 418 -15.60 -1.26 -7.01
N LYS A 419 -16.51 -0.43 -7.55
CA LYS A 419 -17.73 -0.92 -8.22
C LYS A 419 -17.43 -1.39 -9.64
N CYS A 420 -17.59 -2.68 -9.90
CA CYS A 420 -17.44 -3.28 -11.23
C CYS A 420 -18.77 -3.93 -11.66
N GLU A 421 -19.48 -3.27 -12.58
CA GLU A 421 -20.83 -3.67 -13.00
C GLU A 421 -20.88 -5.04 -13.70
N ASN A 422 -19.80 -5.42 -14.39
CA ASN A 422 -19.71 -6.65 -15.17
C ASN A 422 -18.73 -7.66 -14.55
N GLY A 423 -18.65 -7.70 -13.22
CA GLY A 423 -17.69 -8.52 -12.49
C GLY A 423 -16.27 -7.95 -12.51
N ILE A 424 -15.37 -8.62 -11.79
CA ILE A 424 -13.98 -8.18 -11.63
C ILE A 424 -13.22 -8.26 -12.97
N SER A 425 -12.55 -7.17 -13.33
CA SER A 425 -11.67 -7.08 -14.49
C SER A 425 -10.76 -5.85 -14.37
N VAL A 426 -9.60 -5.87 -15.02
CA VAL A 426 -8.68 -4.72 -15.06
C VAL A 426 -9.40 -3.45 -15.55
N SER A 427 -10.15 -3.55 -16.65
CA SER A 427 -10.90 -2.42 -17.21
C SER A 427 -12.01 -1.93 -16.27
N GLY A 428 -12.71 -2.85 -15.59
CA GLY A 428 -13.77 -2.49 -14.64
C GLY A 428 -13.22 -1.71 -13.45
N VAL A 429 -12.09 -2.16 -12.89
CA VAL A 429 -11.45 -1.47 -11.77
C VAL A 429 -10.87 -0.12 -12.21
N PHE A 430 -10.22 -0.03 -13.37
CA PHE A 430 -9.76 1.24 -13.92
C PHE A 430 -10.89 2.24 -14.15
N ASP A 431 -12.04 1.79 -14.68
CA ASP A 431 -13.22 2.65 -14.84
C ASP A 431 -13.72 3.17 -13.49
N ALA A 432 -13.77 2.28 -12.49
CA ALA A 432 -14.22 2.62 -11.15
C ALA A 432 -13.31 3.66 -10.49
N LEU A 433 -11.98 3.46 -10.54
CA LEU A 433 -11.00 4.40 -10.02
C LEU A 433 -11.12 5.75 -10.74
N LYS A 434 -11.04 5.75 -12.07
CA LYS A 434 -11.08 6.97 -12.89
C LYS A 434 -12.34 7.81 -12.68
N LYS A 435 -13.50 7.18 -12.42
CA LYS A 435 -14.80 7.84 -12.20
C LYS A 435 -15.16 8.04 -10.72
N GLY A 436 -14.29 7.64 -9.79
CA GLY A 436 -14.57 7.74 -8.36
C GLY A 436 -15.69 6.83 -7.85
N LYS A 437 -16.02 5.74 -8.59
CA LYS A 437 -16.96 4.70 -8.15
C LYS A 437 -16.30 3.77 -7.12
N THR A 438 -15.70 4.36 -6.10
CA THR A 438 -14.94 3.67 -5.06
C THR A 438 -15.25 4.23 -3.67
N ILE A 439 -15.05 3.39 -2.67
CA ILE A 439 -14.95 3.77 -1.24
C ILE A 439 -13.62 3.25 -0.69
N VAL A 440 -13.15 3.78 0.43
CA VAL A 440 -11.92 3.29 1.10
C VAL A 440 -12.20 2.91 2.54
N THR A 441 -11.66 1.75 2.95
CA THR A 441 -11.95 1.16 4.25
C THR A 441 -10.80 0.32 4.79
N ASN A 442 -10.75 0.16 6.12
CA ASN A 442 -9.95 -0.87 6.79
C ASN A 442 -10.80 -1.91 7.55
N GLY A 443 -12.12 -1.92 7.34
CA GLY A 443 -13.06 -2.81 8.03
C GLY A 443 -14.47 -2.74 7.45
N PRO A 444 -15.38 -1.92 8.02
CA PRO A 444 -16.77 -1.84 7.60
C PRO A 444 -16.90 -1.26 6.20
N ILE A 445 -18.02 -1.47 5.53
CA ILE A 445 -18.36 -0.83 4.26
C ILE A 445 -19.65 -0.05 4.38
N SER A 446 -19.71 1.08 3.69
CA SER A 446 -20.90 1.92 3.57
C SER A 446 -20.91 2.58 2.20
N ILE A 447 -21.95 2.30 1.42
CA ILE A 447 -22.10 2.73 0.03
C ILE A 447 -23.27 3.69 -0.04
N LEU A 448 -23.10 4.75 -0.83
CA LEU A 448 -24.12 5.77 -1.08
C LEU A 448 -24.61 5.68 -2.52
N GLN A 449 -25.93 5.72 -2.68
CA GLN A 449 -26.59 5.96 -3.95
C GLN A 449 -27.57 7.11 -3.79
N VAL A 450 -27.80 7.86 -4.87
CA VAL A 450 -28.77 8.96 -4.89
C VAL A 450 -29.74 8.74 -6.03
N GLN A 451 -31.03 8.84 -5.73
CA GLN A 451 -32.10 8.88 -6.70
C GLN A 451 -32.75 10.28 -6.72
N ASN A 452 -32.95 10.87 -7.90
CA ASN A 452 -33.69 12.13 -8.04
C ASN A 452 -35.20 11.92 -8.20
N ASP A 453 -35.95 13.02 -8.20
CA ASP A 453 -37.38 13.13 -8.52
C ASP A 453 -37.83 12.41 -9.80
N ASN A 454 -36.95 12.33 -10.81
CA ASN A 454 -37.21 11.64 -12.08
C ASN A 454 -36.91 10.13 -12.03
N GLY A 455 -36.51 9.60 -10.88
CA GLY A 455 -36.20 8.18 -10.68
C GLY A 455 -34.81 7.76 -11.17
N LYS A 456 -33.99 8.67 -11.71
CA LYS A 456 -32.60 8.39 -12.12
C LYS A 456 -31.76 8.12 -10.86
N MET A 457 -30.92 7.08 -10.92
CA MET A 457 -30.03 6.69 -9.82
C MET A 457 -28.56 6.87 -10.22
N VAL A 458 -27.73 7.33 -9.28
CA VAL A 458 -26.27 7.40 -9.42
C VAL A 458 -25.58 6.90 -8.16
N ASP A 459 -24.38 6.34 -8.32
CA ASP A 459 -23.49 5.95 -7.22
C ASP A 459 -22.46 7.04 -6.91
N VAL A 460 -21.66 6.82 -5.86
CA VAL A 460 -20.46 7.59 -5.53
C VAL A 460 -19.59 7.86 -6.76
N GLY A 461 -19.02 9.07 -6.82
CA GLY A 461 -18.27 9.57 -7.97
C GLY A 461 -19.14 10.20 -9.06
N GLY A 462 -20.46 9.92 -9.07
CA GLY A 462 -21.42 10.44 -10.03
C GLY A 462 -21.96 11.83 -9.70
N GLU A 463 -22.75 12.34 -10.65
CA GLU A 463 -23.51 13.59 -10.51
C GLU A 463 -24.95 13.43 -10.99
N ILE A 464 -25.86 14.15 -10.34
CA ILE A 464 -27.29 14.08 -10.64
C ILE A 464 -27.95 15.43 -10.41
N SER A 465 -28.80 15.83 -11.35
CA SER A 465 -29.58 17.06 -11.24
C SER A 465 -30.98 16.80 -10.71
N GLY A 466 -31.53 17.76 -9.98
CA GLY A 466 -32.86 17.67 -9.39
C GLY A 466 -33.02 18.60 -8.19
N ARG A 467 -34.17 18.54 -7.53
CA ARG A 467 -34.43 19.27 -6.28
C ARG A 467 -34.62 18.33 -5.10
N ASP A 468 -35.41 17.29 -5.31
CA ASP A 468 -35.69 16.25 -4.32
C ASP A 468 -34.82 15.03 -4.58
N PHE A 469 -34.11 14.57 -3.55
CA PHE A 469 -33.24 13.42 -3.64
C PHE A 469 -33.52 12.41 -2.52
N ASN A 470 -33.57 11.13 -2.89
CA ASN A 470 -33.55 10.00 -1.97
C ASN A 470 -32.12 9.45 -1.92
N LEU A 471 -31.48 9.55 -0.75
CA LEU A 471 -30.20 8.91 -0.48
C LEU A 471 -30.46 7.51 0.04
N ILE A 472 -29.83 6.52 -0.59
CA ILE A 472 -29.92 5.10 -0.23
C ILE A 472 -28.54 4.70 0.26
N ILE A 473 -28.47 4.17 1.48
CA ILE A 473 -27.23 3.82 2.15
C ILE A 473 -27.27 2.35 2.52
N ASP A 474 -26.36 1.57 1.93
CA ASP A 474 -26.15 0.17 2.27
C ASP A 474 -24.84 0.03 3.02
N SER A 475 -24.87 -0.62 4.17
CA SER A 475 -23.69 -0.78 5.01
C SER A 475 -23.58 -2.19 5.56
N ALA A 476 -22.35 -2.68 5.66
CA ALA A 476 -22.05 -4.01 6.19
C ALA A 476 -20.76 -4.01 7.01
N SER A 477 -20.69 -4.88 8.01
CA SER A 477 -19.47 -5.20 8.75
C SER A 477 -19.45 -6.68 9.11
N SER A 478 -18.39 -7.15 9.76
CA SER A 478 -18.23 -8.52 10.24
C SER A 478 -17.80 -8.52 11.71
N ASP A 479 -17.83 -9.68 12.35
CA ASP A 479 -17.39 -9.81 13.75
C ASP A 479 -15.91 -9.45 13.94
N GLU A 480 -15.10 -9.65 12.89
CA GLU A 480 -13.69 -9.22 12.82
C GLU A 480 -13.51 -7.70 13.00
N PHE A 481 -14.39 -6.90 12.38
CA PHE A 481 -14.32 -5.43 12.40
C PHE A 481 -15.33 -4.79 13.37
N GLY A 482 -16.12 -5.62 14.03
CA GLY A 482 -17.16 -5.22 14.97
C GLY A 482 -18.37 -4.59 14.30
N ARG A 483 -19.38 -4.28 15.11
CA ARG A 483 -20.63 -3.68 14.64
C ARG A 483 -20.41 -2.24 14.22
N ILE A 484 -21.17 -1.81 13.22
CA ILE A 484 -21.20 -0.39 12.83
C ILE A 484 -21.83 0.41 13.97
N GLU A 485 -21.07 1.35 14.52
CA GLU A 485 -21.47 2.22 15.62
C GLU A 485 -22.26 3.42 15.10
N LYS A 486 -21.79 3.99 13.99
CA LYS A 486 -22.41 5.14 13.35
C LYS A 486 -22.02 5.28 11.88
N ILE A 487 -22.89 5.94 11.13
CA ILE A 487 -22.65 6.42 9.77
C ILE A 487 -22.99 7.91 9.74
N ASP A 488 -22.02 8.75 9.45
CA ASP A 488 -22.17 10.19 9.31
C ASP A 488 -22.32 10.54 7.83
N LEU A 489 -23.48 11.09 7.47
CA LEU A 489 -23.75 11.69 6.17
C LEU A 489 -23.37 13.17 6.20
N TYR A 490 -22.42 13.54 5.36
CA TYR A 490 -21.94 14.89 5.18
C TYR A 490 -22.56 15.53 3.94
N LYS A 491 -22.80 16.84 4.04
CA LYS A 491 -23.16 17.72 2.93
C LYS A 491 -22.15 18.84 2.80
N GLY A 492 -21.58 18.99 1.60
CA GLY A 492 -20.75 20.13 1.22
C GLY A 492 -21.52 21.12 0.37
N ASP A 493 -21.70 22.34 0.87
CA ASP A 493 -22.31 23.47 0.16
C ASP A 493 -21.21 24.20 -0.64
N LEU A 494 -21.34 24.20 -1.98
CA LEU A 494 -20.35 24.79 -2.88
C LEU A 494 -20.43 26.31 -2.95
N VAL A 495 -21.59 26.89 -2.61
CA VAL A 495 -21.79 28.35 -2.60
C VAL A 495 -21.18 28.93 -1.33
N ASN A 496 -21.50 28.33 -0.19
CA ASN A 496 -21.01 28.80 1.12
C ASN A 496 -19.62 28.24 1.48
N GLN A 497 -19.10 27.29 0.70
CA GLN A 497 -17.82 26.59 0.94
C GLN A 497 -17.73 26.02 2.36
N THR A 498 -18.78 25.32 2.79
CA THR A 498 -18.81 24.64 4.10
C THR A 498 -19.29 23.21 3.97
N GLU A 499 -18.73 22.32 4.79
CA GLU A 499 -19.19 20.95 4.94
C GLU A 499 -19.71 20.71 6.35
N ASN A 500 -20.92 20.17 6.47
CA ASN A 500 -21.57 19.89 7.74
C ASN A 500 -22.16 18.47 7.74
N ILE A 501 -22.34 17.90 8.93
CA ILE A 501 -23.10 16.65 9.08
C ILE A 501 -24.57 16.96 8.82
N GLU A 502 -25.13 16.32 7.79
CA GLU A 502 -26.56 16.37 7.48
C GLU A 502 -27.33 15.41 8.40
N LYS A 503 -26.82 14.19 8.58
CA LYS A 503 -27.46 13.17 9.42
C LYS A 503 -26.44 12.16 9.94
N THR A 504 -26.57 11.80 11.22
CA THR A 504 -25.93 10.60 11.78
C THR A 504 -26.96 9.47 11.87
N PHE A 505 -26.62 8.31 11.33
CA PHE A 505 -27.37 7.06 11.48
C PHE A 505 -26.67 6.19 12.53
N SER A 506 -27.45 5.69 13.48
CA SER A 506 -26.98 4.72 14.48
C SER A 506 -27.68 3.40 14.19
N PRO A 507 -26.98 2.40 13.64
CA PRO A 507 -27.60 1.12 13.33
C PRO A 507 -28.18 0.45 14.57
N VAL A 508 -29.43 -0.01 14.46
CA VAL A 508 -30.06 -0.82 15.51
C VAL A 508 -29.40 -2.19 15.54
N ARG A 509 -29.25 -2.76 16.75
CA ARG A 509 -28.72 -4.11 16.92
C ARG A 509 -29.55 -5.11 16.10
N SER A 510 -28.91 -5.76 15.14
CA SER A 510 -29.46 -6.84 14.31
C SER A 510 -28.53 -8.04 14.34
N ASP A 511 -29.07 -9.20 13.94
CA ASP A 511 -28.30 -10.45 13.84
C ASP A 511 -27.40 -10.45 12.59
N THR A 512 -27.84 -9.78 11.52
CA THR A 512 -27.04 -9.52 10.33
C THR A 512 -26.38 -8.17 10.50
N ASN A 513 -25.04 -8.07 10.54
CA ASN A 513 -24.28 -6.81 10.58
C ASN A 513 -24.43 -5.98 9.27
N LYS A 514 -25.59 -6.05 8.62
CA LYS A 514 -26.00 -5.37 7.39
C LYS A 514 -27.15 -4.42 7.70
N HIS A 515 -27.09 -3.21 7.17
CA HIS A 515 -28.08 -2.18 7.41
C HIS A 515 -28.37 -1.40 6.13
N ASN A 516 -29.65 -1.05 5.94
CA ASN A 516 -30.11 -0.19 4.85
C ASN A 516 -30.79 1.04 5.46
N PHE A 517 -30.45 2.23 4.96
CA PHE A 517 -31.08 3.48 5.35
C PHE A 517 -31.53 4.25 4.12
N VAL A 518 -32.65 4.96 4.25
CA VAL A 518 -33.12 5.91 3.26
C VAL A 518 -33.29 7.27 3.93
N HIS A 519 -32.78 8.31 3.30
CA HIS A 519 -32.90 9.69 3.77
C HIS A 519 -33.33 10.59 2.62
N LYS A 520 -34.21 11.55 2.91
CA LYS A 520 -34.70 12.51 1.91
C LYS A 520 -34.10 13.87 2.19
N ILE A 521 -33.66 14.52 1.13
CA ILE A 521 -33.12 15.88 1.16
C ILE A 521 -33.77 16.69 0.02
N VAL A 522 -33.87 18.00 0.24
CA VAL A 522 -34.32 18.97 -0.76
C VAL A 522 -33.27 20.06 -0.85
N TYR A 523 -32.80 20.39 -2.05
CA TYR A 523 -31.77 21.41 -2.23
C TYR A 523 -32.04 22.38 -3.37
N ASP A 524 -31.66 23.64 -3.12
CA ASP A 524 -31.77 24.75 -4.05
C ASP A 524 -30.41 25.22 -4.60
N ASN A 525 -29.30 24.78 -3.99
CA ASN A 525 -27.94 25.15 -4.39
C ASN A 525 -27.11 23.91 -4.74
N PRO A 526 -26.15 24.03 -5.68
CA PRO A 526 -25.20 22.96 -5.97
C PRO A 526 -24.45 22.52 -4.72
N CYS A 527 -24.46 21.22 -4.45
CA CYS A 527 -23.81 20.62 -3.29
C CYS A 527 -23.22 19.25 -3.61
N TYR A 528 -22.55 18.63 -2.65
CA TYR A 528 -22.24 17.21 -2.70
C TYR A 528 -22.63 16.52 -1.40
N VAL A 529 -22.85 15.21 -1.47
CA VAL A 529 -23.06 14.34 -0.30
C VAL A 529 -22.03 13.21 -0.27
N ARG A 530 -21.57 12.84 0.92
CA ARG A 530 -20.62 11.73 1.16
C ARG A 530 -20.83 11.10 2.53
N LEU A 531 -20.29 9.91 2.76
CA LEU A 531 -20.45 9.15 3.99
C LEU A 531 -19.11 8.87 4.69
N GLU A 532 -19.17 8.77 6.02
CA GLU A 532 -18.15 8.11 6.84
C GLU A 532 -18.81 7.11 7.79
N ALA A 533 -18.35 5.86 7.79
CA ALA A 533 -18.85 4.82 8.69
C ALA A 533 -17.76 4.36 9.66
N PHE A 534 -18.18 4.02 10.88
CA PHE A 534 -17.28 3.66 11.98
C PHE A 534 -17.77 2.38 12.65
N SER A 535 -16.83 1.49 12.96
CA SER A 535 -17.05 0.31 13.80
C SER A 535 -15.88 0.12 14.75
N SER A 536 -16.05 -0.69 15.80
CA SER A 536 -14.94 -1.05 16.68
C SER A 536 -14.99 -2.51 17.09
N ALA A 537 -13.82 -3.15 17.14
CA ALA A 537 -13.62 -4.46 17.74
C ALA A 537 -12.28 -4.53 18.45
N ASN A 538 -12.22 -5.23 19.58
CA ASN A 538 -10.99 -5.47 20.34
C ASN A 538 -10.20 -4.19 20.68
N GLY A 539 -10.90 -3.11 21.00
CA GLY A 539 -10.28 -1.81 21.32
C GLY A 539 -9.69 -1.06 20.12
N ARG A 540 -9.90 -1.54 18.89
CA ARG A 540 -9.52 -0.88 17.64
C ARG A 540 -10.75 -0.34 16.92
N GLN A 541 -10.63 0.89 16.41
CA GLN A 541 -11.63 1.51 15.56
C GLN A 541 -11.30 1.26 14.08
N TYR A 542 -12.34 0.95 13.30
CA TYR A 542 -12.31 0.77 11.86
C TYR A 542 -13.22 1.80 11.18
N LYS A 543 -12.90 2.13 9.93
CA LYS A 543 -13.48 3.27 9.21
C LYS A 543 -13.71 2.96 7.75
N CYS A 544 -14.73 3.60 7.19
CA CYS A 544 -15.03 3.63 5.77
C CYS A 544 -15.29 5.07 5.34
N PHE A 545 -14.79 5.46 4.17
CA PHE A 545 -14.96 6.78 3.56
C PHE A 545 -15.47 6.62 2.13
N SER A 546 -16.52 7.35 1.76
CA SER A 546 -17.04 7.33 0.39
C SER A 546 -16.52 8.51 -0.44
N ASN A 547 -16.41 8.31 -1.75
CA ASN A 547 -16.38 9.44 -2.69
C ASN A 547 -17.70 10.23 -2.67
N PRO A 548 -17.70 11.51 -3.08
CA PRO A 548 -18.90 12.34 -3.11
C PRO A 548 -19.83 11.97 -4.28
N ILE A 549 -21.12 12.27 -4.10
CA ILE A 549 -22.10 12.40 -5.18
C ILE A 549 -22.48 13.87 -5.30
N TRP A 550 -22.41 14.42 -6.52
CA TRP A 550 -22.69 15.83 -6.78
C TRP A 550 -24.16 16.02 -7.10
N LEU A 551 -24.81 16.96 -6.41
CA LEU A 551 -26.21 17.30 -6.58
C LEU A 551 -26.29 18.69 -7.21
N LEU A 552 -26.87 18.77 -8.40
CA LEU A 552 -26.79 19.95 -9.30
C LEU A 552 -28.14 20.59 -9.58
#